data_AF-A0A202FA30-F1
#
_entry.id   AF-A0A202FA30-F1
#
_cell.length_a   1.000
_cell.length_b   1.000
_cell.length_c   1.000
_cell.angle_alpha   90.00
_cell.angle_beta   90.00
_cell.angle_gamma   90.00
#
_symmetry.space_group_name_H-M   'P 1'
#
loop_
_entity.id
_entity.type
_entity.pdbx_description
1 polymer ?
#
loop_
_entity_poly.entity_id
_entity_poly.type
_entity_poly.pdbx_seq_one_letter_code
_entity_poly.pdbx_strand_id
1 'polypeptide(L)' 'MINAVKIPKYYYVHPITLSNSQVQSLKNRAGIHGINIQVLELHFDGHNGDHLLVYSEIGEEVYLVAIGTHSDLFRK' A
#
# COMPACT_ATOMS: atom_id res chain seq x y z
N MET A 1 -11.78 -7.75 -20.45
CA MET A 1 -10.85 -6.61 -20.63
C MET A 1 -11.54 -5.38 -20.08
N ILE A 2 -10.96 -4.73 -19.07
CA ILE A 2 -11.40 -3.40 -18.67
C ILE A 2 -11.26 -2.51 -19.92
N ASN A 3 -12.31 -1.78 -20.28
CA ASN A 3 -12.42 -0.99 -21.51
C ASN A 3 -11.10 -0.26 -21.83
N ALA A 4 -10.75 -0.17 -23.12
CA ALA A 4 -9.54 0.46 -23.65
C ALA A 4 -9.47 2.00 -23.45
N VAL A 5 -9.96 2.47 -22.31
CA VAL A 5 -9.74 3.81 -21.80
C VAL A 5 -8.29 3.86 -21.35
N LYS A 6 -7.52 4.75 -21.97
CA LYS A 6 -6.15 5.00 -21.55
C LYS A 6 -6.17 5.43 -20.09
N ILE A 7 -5.55 4.64 -19.22
CA ILE A 7 -5.37 4.97 -17.80
C ILE A 7 -4.69 6.35 -17.76
N PRO A 8 -5.30 7.36 -17.11
CA PRO A 8 -4.70 8.68 -17.03
C PRO A 8 -3.30 8.62 -16.41
N LYS A 9 -2.37 9.46 -16.89
CA LYS A 9 -0.97 9.43 -16.44
C LYS A 9 -0.80 9.67 -14.93
N TYR A 10 -1.78 10.31 -14.31
CA TYR A 10 -1.80 10.54 -12.86
C TYR A 10 -2.16 9.29 -12.06
N TYR A 11 -2.64 8.23 -12.71
CA TYR A 11 -2.92 6.95 -12.09
C TYR A 11 -1.69 6.06 -12.22
N TYR A 12 -0.84 6.10 -11.20
CA TYR A 12 0.38 5.31 -11.15
C TYR A 12 0.67 4.85 -9.72
N VAL A 13 1.53 3.84 -9.66
CA VAL A 13 1.95 3.19 -8.43
C VAL A 13 3.40 3.57 -8.16
N HIS A 14 3.70 3.91 -6.90
CA HIS A 14 5.06 4.17 -6.45
C HIS A 14 5.42 3.24 -5.29
N PRO A 15 6.40 2.33 -5.43
CA PRO A 15 6.88 1.54 -4.30
C PRO A 15 7.52 2.44 -3.25
N ILE A 16 7.13 2.29 -2.00
CA ILE A 16 7.71 3.08 -0.90
C ILE A 16 8.48 2.18 0.07
N THR A 17 9.58 2.73 0.60
CA THR A 17 10.33 2.10 1.67
C THR A 17 9.92 2.72 2.99
N LEU A 18 9.42 1.89 3.90
CA LEU A 18 9.05 2.31 5.25
C LEU A 18 10.19 2.06 6.24
N SER A 19 10.25 2.88 7.28
CA SER A 19 11.13 2.61 8.41
C SER A 19 10.68 1.37 9.20
N ASN A 20 11.61 0.73 9.91
CA ASN A 20 11.30 -0.46 10.73
C ASN A 20 10.17 -0.21 11.75
N SER A 21 10.09 1.00 12.33
CA SER A 21 9.03 1.36 13.28
C SER A 21 7.65 1.47 12.62
N GLN A 22 7.57 2.02 11.41
CA GLN A 22 6.35 2.08 10.61
C GLN A 22 5.87 0.68 10.20
N VAL A 23 6.80 -0.16 9.74
CA VAL A 23 6.51 -1.56 9.41
C VAL A 23 5.95 -2.30 10.61
N GLN A 24 6.56 -2.14 11.80
CA GLN A 24 6.08 -2.79 13.00
C GLN A 24 4.70 -2.27 13.45
N SER A 25 4.45 -0.96 13.34
CA SER A 25 3.15 -0.37 13.67
C SER A 25 2.04 -0.92 12.77
N LEU A 26 2.29 -1.01 11.46
CA LEU A 26 1.36 -1.60 10.51
C LEU A 26 1.07 -3.07 10.84
N LYS A 27 2.12 -3.86 11.07
CA LYS A 27 2.00 -5.27 11.43
C LYS A 27 1.12 -5.47 12.67
N ASN A 28 1.38 -4.67 13.72
CA ASN A 28 0.60 -4.73 14.95
C ASN A 28 -0.87 -4.36 14.74
N ARG A 29 -1.17 -3.31 13.96
CA ARG A 29 -2.57 -2.91 13.67
C ARG A 29 -3.32 -3.94 12.86
N ALA A 30 -2.66 -4.54 11.87
CA ALA A 30 -3.25 -5.56 11.02
C ALA A 30 -3.28 -6.95 11.69
N GLY A 31 -2.76 -7.10 12.92
CA GLY A 31 -2.72 -8.38 13.63
C GLY A 31 -1.85 -9.44 12.95
N ILE A 32 -0.89 -9.01 12.13
CA ILE A 32 -0.02 -9.90 11.37
C ILE A 32 1.39 -9.90 11.98
N HIS A 33 1.92 -11.10 12.23
CA HIS A 33 3.25 -11.28 12.77
C HIS A 33 4.03 -12.29 11.94
N GLY A 34 5.35 -12.11 11.85
CA GLY A 34 6.23 -13.05 11.14
C GLY A 34 6.20 -12.98 9.60
N ILE A 35 5.33 -12.17 8.99
CA ILE A 35 5.28 -12.00 7.53
C ILE A 35 6.00 -10.73 7.09
N ASN A 36 6.61 -10.76 5.90
CA ASN A 36 7.15 -9.57 5.25
C ASN A 36 6.03 -8.81 4.55
N ILE A 37 6.06 -7.49 4.64
CA ILE A 37 5.05 -6.63 3.99
C ILE A 37 5.75 -5.66 3.05
N GLN A 38 5.06 -5.33 1.97
CA GLN A 38 5.42 -4.30 1.01
C GLN A 38 4.31 -3.26 0.99
N VAL A 39 4.67 -2.03 0.63
CA VAL A 39 3.74 -0.91 0.58
C VAL A 39 3.88 -0.15 -0.72
N LEU A 40 2.74 0.11 -1.36
CA LEU A 40 2.63 0.87 -2.59
C LEU A 40 1.87 2.16 -2.29
N GLU A 41 2.39 3.29 -2.73
CA GLU A 41 1.67 4.55 -2.81
C GLU A 41 0.88 4.60 -4.11
N LEU A 42 -0.40 4.95 -4.01
CA LEU A 42 -1.37 4.98 -5.08
C LEU A 42 -1.81 6.42 -5.33
N HIS A 43 -1.58 6.91 -6.54
CA HIS A 43 -2.05 8.21 -6.99
C HIS A 43 -3.32 8.03 -7.81
N PHE A 44 -4.43 8.66 -7.40
CA PHE A 44 -5.73 8.49 -8.08
C PHE A 44 -6.23 9.73 -8.80
N ASP A 45 -5.82 10.92 -8.39
CA ASP A 45 -6.35 12.21 -8.85
C ASP A 45 -5.27 13.17 -9.37
N GLY A 46 -4.00 12.78 -9.33
CA GLY A 46 -2.86 13.61 -9.76
C GLY A 46 -2.38 14.61 -8.71
N HIS A 47 -2.91 14.55 -7.50
CA HIS A 47 -2.36 15.23 -6.33
C HIS A 47 -1.43 14.30 -5.53
N ASN A 48 -0.98 14.76 -4.35
CA ASN A 48 -0.09 14.00 -3.47
C ASN A 48 -0.68 12.60 -3.24
N GLY A 49 0.10 11.56 -3.51
CA GLY A 49 -0.32 10.17 -3.29
C GLY A 49 -0.57 9.97 -1.81
N ASP A 50 -1.82 10.11 -1.38
CA ASP A 50 -2.13 9.96 0.05
C ASP A 50 -2.51 8.52 0.37
N HIS A 51 -2.91 7.73 -0.64
CA HIS A 51 -3.37 6.37 -0.46
C HIS A 51 -2.24 5.36 -0.55
N LEU A 52 -2.22 4.41 0.39
CA LEU A 52 -1.27 3.33 0.46
C LEU A 52 -1.97 1.98 0.42
N LEU A 53 -1.39 1.05 -0.32
CA LEU A 53 -1.73 -0.36 -0.32
C LEU A 53 -0.62 -1.14 0.39
N VAL A 54 -0.96 -1.78 1.50
CA VAL A 54 -0.09 -2.71 2.22
C VAL A 54 -0.46 -4.13 1.80
N TYR A 55 0.53 -4.89 1.36
CA TYR A 55 0.35 -6.27 0.92
C TYR A 55 1.53 -7.14 1.37
N SER A 56 1.35 -8.44 1.29
CA SER A 56 2.39 -9.44 1.53
C SER A 56 2.42 -10.42 0.36
N GLU A 57 3.61 -10.72 -0.12
CA GLU A 57 3.83 -11.79 -1.10
C GLU A 57 4.31 -13.04 -0.38
N ILE A 58 3.59 -14.14 -0.55
CA ILE A 58 3.94 -15.44 0.03
C ILE A 58 3.84 -16.49 -1.08
N GLY A 59 4.99 -16.99 -1.53
CA GLY A 59 5.05 -17.86 -2.70
C GLY A 59 4.61 -17.13 -3.97
N GLU A 60 3.59 -17.66 -4.65
CA GLU A 60 3.00 -17.05 -5.85
C GLU A 60 1.73 -16.24 -5.55
N GLU A 61 1.39 -16.07 -4.27
CA GLU A 61 0.15 -15.43 -3.83
C GLU A 61 0.39 -14.03 -3.25
N VAL A 62 -0.53 -13.11 -3.57
CA VAL A 62 -0.54 -11.74 -3.07
C VAL A 62 -1.67 -11.59 -2.06
N TYR A 63 -1.31 -11.26 -0.82
CA TYR A 63 -2.25 -11.05 0.28
C TYR A 63 -2.41 -9.56 0.54
N LEU A 64 -3.64 -9.06 0.38
CA LEU A 64 -3.97 -7.68 0.72
C LEU A 64 -4.10 -7.56 2.24
N VAL A 65 -3.25 -6.73 2.84
CA VAL A 65 -3.20 -6.55 4.30
C VAL A 65 -4.04 -5.35 4.72
N ALA A 66 -3.86 -4.21 4.05
CA ALA A 66 -4.58 -2.98 4.37
C ALA A 66 -4.56 -2.01 3.18
N ILE A 67 -5.56 -1.13 3.11
CA ILE A 67 -5.58 0.04 2.23
C ILE A 67 -6.12 1.24 3.00
N GLY A 68 -5.49 2.40 2.82
CA GLY A 68 -5.90 3.62 3.53
C GLY A 68 -4.97 4.78 3.23
N THR A 69 -5.26 5.96 3.79
CA THR A 69 -4.33 7.10 3.68
C THR A 69 -3.09 6.92 4.55
N HIS A 70 -2.06 7.74 4.35
CA HIS A 70 -0.96 7.86 5.31
C HIS A 70 -1.47 8.11 6.73
N SER A 71 -2.51 8.95 6.86
CA SER A 71 -3.09 9.28 8.15
C SER A 71 -3.84 8.10 8.78
N ASP A 72 -4.55 7.30 8.00
CA ASP A 72 -5.29 6.13 8.48
C ASP A 72 -4.34 5.06 9.00
N LEU A 73 -3.23 4.86 8.28
CA LEU A 73 -2.32 3.75 8.52
C LEU A 73 -1.24 4.06 9.56
N PHE A 74 -0.84 5.34 9.69
CA PHE A 74 0.27 5.74 10.57
C PHE A 74 -0.10 6.71 11.70
N ARG A 75 -1.35 7.16 11.85
CA ARG A 75 -1.73 8.00 13.02
C ARG A 75 -1.39 7.30 14.32
N LYS A 76 -0.66 7.98 15.19
CA LYS A 76 -0.42 7.55 16.58
C LYS A 76 -1.73 7.49 17.37
#